data_AF-A0A964YPW7-F1
#
_entry.id   AF-A0A964YPW7-F1
#
_cell.length_a   1.000
_cell.length_b   1.000
_cell.length_c   1.000
_cell.angle_alpha   90.00
_cell.angle_beta   90.00
_cell.angle_gamma   90.00
#
_symmetry.space_group_name_H-M   'P 1'
#
loop_
_entity.id
_entity.type
_entity.pdbx_description
1 polymer ?
#
loop_
_entity_poly.entity_id
_entity_poly.type
_entity_poly.pdbx_seq_one_letter_code
_entity_poly.pdbx_strand_id
1 'polypeptide(L)'
;TTAVVAGLLGSIGKVFKGSSGGSSTGPSVADVVKVQGTGQEYDASGKLVNTGTGVYGDPTAVADSVKSSMDTLSKNFFGLLGSGNSPVVKALKSIETNTGETVKALIGEGISGFAGNTMSRFGTKVGTESTTAWYNLWSGSTTKTEILAAGFELKGTFDQVSKIAVDGLNNLGQSTSGAAIRLFEDIKTTTKGKFLGVTIPFTKDVDYDTKFTAATQALVKAVTGTVTSVGNAIVAAAEAIDGSGQQAQTILKNFDFGIRLVTTGLTAEEALQKLTGEISKKLNALTLAVTPWITEFVQNGEEYFETAARIAKGSEVVRDGLYILGETLGTFGTTVERVRVEQ
;
A
#
# COMPACT_ATOMS: atom_id res chain seq x y z
N THR A 1 0.32 20.31 17.64
CA THR A 1 -1.07 19.84 17.46
C THR A 1 -1.45 20.01 16.01
N THR A 2 -1.78 18.90 15.34
CA THR A 2 -2.60 18.84 14.11
C THR A 2 -2.01 19.39 12.80
N ALA A 3 -1.03 18.70 12.20
CA ALA A 3 -0.67 18.92 10.80
C ALA A 3 -0.23 17.67 10.01
N VAL A 4 0.05 16.54 10.67
CA VAL A 4 0.67 15.37 9.98
C VAL A 4 -0.37 14.41 9.37
N VAL A 5 -1.64 14.47 9.76
CA VAL A 5 -2.67 13.50 9.31
C VAL A 5 -3.44 13.96 8.05
N ALA A 6 -3.25 15.20 7.59
CA ALA A 6 -4.02 15.76 6.47
C ALA A 6 -3.42 15.50 5.06
N GLY A 7 -2.23 14.90 4.98
CA GLY A 7 -1.46 14.80 3.71
C GLY A 7 -1.74 13.58 2.83
N LEU A 8 -2.42 12.54 3.34
CA LEU A 8 -2.52 11.25 2.64
C LEU A 8 -3.63 11.19 1.57
N LEU A 9 -4.45 12.23 1.42
CA LEU A 9 -5.75 12.17 0.74
C LEU A 9 -5.75 12.55 -0.76
N GLY A 10 -4.60 12.92 -1.35
CA GLY A 10 -4.61 13.72 -2.59
C GLY A 10 -4.26 13.05 -3.93
N SER A 11 -3.52 11.93 -3.97
CA SER A 11 -2.70 11.62 -5.17
C SER A 11 -3.24 10.50 -6.07
N ILE A 12 -4.24 9.73 -5.64
CA ILE A 12 -4.56 8.44 -6.28
C ILE A 12 -5.27 8.60 -7.66
N GLY A 13 -5.81 9.78 -7.98
CA GLY A 13 -6.78 9.92 -9.06
C GLY A 13 -6.25 10.18 -10.48
N LYS A 14 -5.18 10.98 -10.67
CA LYS A 14 -4.80 11.47 -12.00
C LYS A 14 -3.30 11.77 -12.10
N VAL A 15 -2.48 10.73 -12.15
CA VAL A 15 -1.03 10.86 -12.31
C VAL A 15 -0.65 11.32 -13.73
N PHE A 16 -1.52 11.09 -14.72
CA PHE A 16 -1.25 11.41 -16.13
C PHE A 16 -2.27 12.40 -16.70
N LYS A 17 -2.27 13.65 -16.22
CA LYS A 17 -3.09 14.72 -16.82
C LYS A 17 -2.31 15.39 -17.96
N GLY A 18 -2.59 15.01 -19.20
CA GLY A 18 -2.23 15.80 -20.37
C GLY A 18 -3.32 16.84 -20.67
N SER A 19 -3.00 18.12 -20.52
CA SER A 19 -3.81 19.21 -21.08
C SER A 19 -3.75 19.13 -22.61
N SER A 20 -4.90 19.21 -23.27
CA SER A 20 -4.96 19.48 -24.71
C SER A 20 -4.35 20.85 -24.98
N GLY A 21 -3.09 20.85 -25.44
CA GLY A 21 -2.30 22.07 -25.69
C GLY A 21 -1.55 22.56 -24.44
N GLY A 22 -0.22 22.60 -24.52
CA GLY A 22 0.67 23.05 -23.45
C GLY A 22 1.33 21.90 -22.69
N SER A 23 2.65 22.02 -22.47
CA SER A 23 3.57 21.01 -21.89
C SER A 23 2.96 20.12 -20.80
N SER A 24 3.15 18.81 -20.91
CA SER A 24 2.86 17.84 -19.85
C SER A 24 3.74 18.12 -18.63
N THR A 25 3.18 18.70 -17.57
CA THR A 25 3.88 18.96 -16.29
C THR A 25 3.72 17.85 -15.26
N GLY A 26 3.18 16.68 -15.64
CA GLY A 26 3.06 15.51 -14.76
C GLY A 26 4.28 14.56 -14.85
N PRO A 27 4.55 13.76 -13.81
CA PRO A 27 5.67 12.82 -13.78
C PRO A 27 5.52 11.70 -14.83
N SER A 28 6.64 11.16 -15.30
CA SER A 28 6.61 9.98 -16.18
C SER A 28 6.24 8.71 -15.40
N VAL A 29 5.82 7.66 -16.11
CA VAL A 29 5.51 6.36 -15.51
C VAL A 29 6.74 5.79 -14.77
N ALA A 30 7.93 5.93 -15.36
CA ALA A 30 9.18 5.50 -14.76
C ALA A 30 9.47 6.26 -13.45
N ASP A 31 9.17 7.56 -13.42
CA ASP A 31 9.35 8.38 -12.22
C ASP A 31 8.40 7.95 -11.10
N VAL A 32 7.14 7.65 -11.45
CA VAL A 32 6.15 7.14 -10.50
C VAL A 32 6.60 5.79 -9.96
N VAL A 33 6.96 4.85 -10.83
CA VAL A 33 7.42 3.51 -10.45
C VAL A 33 8.63 3.57 -9.51
N LYS A 34 9.56 4.49 -9.76
CA LYS A 34 10.75 4.69 -8.93
C LYS A 34 10.41 5.03 -7.48
N VAL A 35 9.44 5.93 -7.26
CA VAL A 35 9.08 6.45 -5.93
C VAL A 35 8.05 5.59 -5.19
N GLN A 36 7.46 4.59 -5.85
CA GLN A 36 6.56 3.66 -5.17
C GLN A 36 7.25 2.98 -3.99
N GLY A 37 6.53 2.87 -2.90
CA GLY A 37 7.00 2.28 -1.65
C GLY A 37 8.02 3.11 -0.89
N THR A 38 8.43 4.29 -1.36
CA THR A 38 9.35 5.18 -0.63
C THR A 38 8.59 6.24 0.17
N GLY A 39 9.30 7.01 1.01
CA GLY A 39 8.72 8.17 1.70
C GLY A 39 8.41 9.37 0.80
N GLN A 40 8.37 9.20 -0.52
CA GLN A 40 8.10 10.23 -1.52
C GLN A 40 6.90 9.90 -2.38
N GLU A 41 6.13 10.92 -2.75
CA GLU A 41 5.01 10.80 -3.66
C GLU A 41 4.90 12.04 -4.55
N TYR A 42 4.25 11.91 -5.69
CA TYR A 42 3.87 13.06 -6.50
C TYR A 42 2.53 13.61 -6.02
N ASP A 43 2.48 14.91 -5.72
CA ASP A 43 1.25 15.60 -5.37
C ASP A 43 0.34 15.82 -6.59
N ALA A 44 -0.86 16.37 -6.36
CA ALA A 44 -1.83 16.66 -7.42
C ALA A 44 -1.34 17.68 -8.47
N SER A 45 -0.27 18.42 -8.18
CA SER A 45 0.39 19.34 -9.11
C SER A 45 1.51 18.69 -9.92
N GLY A 46 1.81 17.40 -9.66
CA GLY A 46 2.91 16.67 -10.29
C GLY A 46 4.27 16.94 -9.66
N LYS A 47 4.31 17.58 -8.48
CA LYS A 47 5.55 17.86 -7.75
C LYS A 47 5.86 16.72 -6.78
N LEU A 48 7.13 16.31 -6.74
CA LEU A 48 7.61 15.33 -5.77
C LEU A 48 7.63 15.95 -4.36
N VAL A 49 6.98 15.28 -3.40
CA VAL A 49 6.90 15.68 -1.99
C VAL A 49 7.26 14.51 -1.09
N ASN A 50 7.80 14.81 0.09
CA ASN A 50 8.04 13.80 1.12
C ASN A 50 6.75 13.61 1.92
N THR A 51 6.30 12.38 2.09
CA THR A 51 5.08 12.05 2.85
C THR A 51 5.33 12.02 4.35
N GLY A 52 6.59 11.88 4.77
CA GLY A 52 6.96 11.69 6.17
C GLY A 52 6.58 10.30 6.72
N THR A 53 6.29 9.33 5.85
CA THR A 53 5.85 7.96 6.23
C THR A 53 6.78 6.86 5.70
N GLY A 54 7.90 7.23 5.07
CA GLY A 54 8.97 6.30 4.69
C GLY A 54 10.03 6.16 5.78
N VAL A 55 11.21 5.68 5.41
CA VAL A 55 12.35 5.55 6.33
C VAL A 55 12.74 6.91 6.92
N TYR A 56 12.88 6.97 8.24
CA TYR A 56 13.19 8.21 8.93
C TYR A 56 14.60 8.68 8.58
N GLY A 57 14.72 9.91 8.08
CA GLY A 57 15.98 10.47 7.60
C GLY A 57 16.38 10.09 6.17
N ASP A 58 15.70 9.12 5.54
CA ASP A 58 15.90 8.76 4.13
C ASP A 58 14.56 8.53 3.42
N PRO A 59 13.91 9.60 2.92
CA PRO A 59 12.64 9.46 2.22
C PRO A 59 12.76 8.72 0.88
N THR A 60 13.97 8.51 0.36
CA THR A 60 14.20 7.86 -0.93
C THR A 60 14.32 6.33 -0.82
N ALA A 61 14.60 5.82 0.37
CA ALA A 61 14.61 4.40 0.65
C ALA A 61 13.18 3.82 0.54
N VAL A 62 13.09 2.60 0.00
CA VAL A 62 11.84 1.83 0.00
C VAL A 62 11.58 1.39 1.43
N ALA A 63 10.38 1.69 1.93
CA ALA A 63 9.94 1.30 3.25
C ALA A 63 9.84 -0.23 3.35
N ASP A 64 10.28 -0.78 4.47
CA ASP A 64 10.34 -2.20 4.79
C ASP A 64 10.00 -2.47 6.27
N SER A 65 9.15 -1.62 6.89
CA SER A 65 8.68 -1.77 8.27
C SER A 65 8.29 -3.19 8.64
N VAL A 66 7.66 -3.93 7.72
CA VAL A 66 7.23 -5.31 7.97
C VAL A 66 8.43 -6.20 8.30
N LYS A 67 9.44 -6.20 7.42
CA LYS A 67 10.63 -7.04 7.58
C LYS A 67 11.55 -6.50 8.67
N SER A 68 11.80 -5.20 8.72
CA SER A 68 12.64 -4.59 9.76
C SER A 68 12.05 -4.82 11.16
N SER A 69 10.73 -4.72 11.33
CA SER A 69 10.07 -5.09 12.59
C SER A 69 10.24 -6.58 12.91
N MET A 70 10.07 -7.47 11.94
CA MET A 70 10.30 -8.91 12.15
C MET A 70 11.75 -9.20 12.57
N ASP A 71 12.74 -8.53 11.96
CA ASP A 71 14.15 -8.65 12.31
C ASP A 71 14.43 -8.11 13.72
N THR A 72 13.91 -6.92 14.05
CA THR A 72 14.05 -6.29 15.38
C THR A 72 13.38 -7.11 16.49
N LEU A 73 12.21 -7.68 16.18
CA LEU A 73 11.52 -8.60 17.06
C LEU A 73 12.36 -9.87 17.23
N SER A 74 12.71 -10.58 16.15
CA SER A 74 13.41 -11.88 16.18
C SER A 74 14.79 -11.83 16.84
N LYS A 75 15.61 -10.80 16.57
CA LYS A 75 16.99 -10.68 17.09
C LYS A 75 17.06 -10.64 18.62
N ASN A 76 16.04 -10.10 19.29
CA ASN A 76 16.03 -10.03 20.76
C ASN A 76 15.02 -10.98 21.42
N PHE A 77 14.55 -12.02 20.72
CA PHE A 77 13.59 -13.02 21.24
C PHE A 77 14.26 -14.32 21.75
N PHE A 78 15.57 -14.52 21.55
CA PHE A 78 16.25 -15.79 21.85
C PHE A 78 16.56 -16.04 23.34
N GLY A 79 16.08 -15.19 24.26
CA GLY A 79 16.52 -15.22 25.65
C GLY A 79 15.67 -16.05 26.63
N LEU A 80 14.33 -15.97 26.60
CA LEU A 80 13.55 -16.49 27.75
C LEU A 80 12.11 -16.95 27.46
N LEU A 81 11.43 -16.45 26.42
CA LEU A 81 10.02 -16.78 26.12
C LEU A 81 9.84 -16.86 24.60
N GLY A 82 9.34 -18.00 24.10
CA GLY A 82 9.36 -18.36 22.69
C GLY A 82 8.76 -17.30 21.74
N SER A 83 9.58 -16.84 20.79
CA SER A 83 9.29 -15.81 19.78
C SER A 83 8.06 -16.06 18.90
N GLY A 84 7.62 -17.32 18.81
CA GLY A 84 6.53 -17.75 17.93
C GLY A 84 5.14 -17.28 18.38
N ASN A 85 4.97 -16.76 19.60
CA ASN A 85 3.67 -16.43 20.15
C ASN A 85 3.29 -14.95 20.18
N SER A 86 4.23 -14.02 19.94
CA SER A 86 3.92 -12.58 19.91
C SER A 86 2.84 -12.28 18.86
N PRO A 87 1.71 -11.66 19.25
CA PRO A 87 0.66 -11.26 18.31
C PRO A 87 1.18 -10.34 17.20
N VAL A 88 2.14 -9.46 17.51
CA VAL A 88 2.78 -8.56 16.53
C VAL A 88 3.55 -9.36 15.48
N VAL A 89 4.35 -10.34 15.90
CA VAL A 89 5.12 -11.20 14.96
C VAL A 89 4.19 -12.02 14.07
N LYS A 90 3.10 -12.57 14.63
CA LYS A 90 2.10 -13.31 13.85
C LYS A 90 1.45 -12.42 12.80
N ALA A 91 1.05 -11.21 13.19
CA ALA A 91 0.43 -10.25 12.28
C ALA A 91 1.40 -9.83 11.15
N LEU A 92 2.67 -9.55 11.46
CA LEU A 92 3.67 -9.19 10.45
C LEU A 92 3.92 -10.31 9.44
N LYS A 93 4.01 -11.57 9.89
CA LYS A 93 4.10 -12.74 8.99
C LYS A 93 2.86 -12.89 8.11
N SER A 94 1.68 -12.58 8.65
CA SER A 94 0.44 -12.56 7.86
C SER A 94 0.45 -11.44 6.82
N ILE A 95 1.00 -10.26 7.13
CA ILE A 95 1.19 -9.19 6.13
C ILE A 95 2.11 -9.66 5.01
N GLU A 96 3.29 -10.20 5.33
CA GLU A 96 4.25 -10.70 4.33
C GLU A 96 3.62 -11.76 3.42
N THR A 97 2.96 -12.76 4.02
CA THR A 97 2.30 -13.86 3.30
C THR A 97 1.19 -13.33 2.38
N ASN A 98 0.27 -12.52 2.91
CA ASN A 98 -0.88 -12.01 2.17
C ASN A 98 -0.47 -11.01 1.08
N THR A 99 0.62 -10.25 1.29
CA THR A 99 1.19 -9.37 0.26
C THR A 99 1.76 -10.18 -0.89
N GLY A 100 2.48 -11.27 -0.59
CA GLY A 100 2.93 -12.23 -1.60
C GLY A 100 1.78 -12.87 -2.38
N GLU A 101 0.69 -13.23 -1.71
CA GLU A 101 -0.53 -13.73 -2.36
C GLU A 101 -1.21 -12.67 -3.24
N THR A 102 -1.19 -11.41 -2.81
CA THR A 102 -1.75 -10.28 -3.56
C THR A 102 -1.00 -10.09 -4.88
N VAL A 103 0.33 -10.11 -4.86
CA VAL A 103 1.14 -10.01 -6.08
C VAL A 103 0.91 -11.21 -7.00
N LYS A 104 0.87 -12.44 -6.45
CA LYS A 104 0.56 -13.64 -7.23
C LYS A 104 -0.82 -13.54 -7.90
N ALA A 105 -1.83 -13.10 -7.16
CA ALA A 105 -3.17 -12.88 -7.71
C ALA A 105 -3.16 -11.81 -8.81
N LEU A 106 -2.42 -10.71 -8.60
CA LEU A 106 -2.28 -9.63 -9.58
C LEU A 106 -1.59 -10.09 -10.87
N ILE A 107 -0.57 -10.94 -10.77
CA ILE A 107 0.04 -11.59 -11.94
C ILE A 107 -0.97 -12.50 -12.64
N GLY A 108 -1.74 -13.28 -11.87
CA GLY A 108 -2.82 -14.13 -12.38
C GLY A 108 -3.95 -13.38 -13.09
N GLU A 109 -4.12 -12.08 -12.83
CA GLU A 109 -5.06 -11.24 -13.58
C GLU A 109 -4.63 -11.01 -15.03
N GLY A 110 -3.34 -11.16 -15.35
CA GLY A 110 -2.82 -10.95 -16.69
C GLY A 110 -2.84 -9.49 -17.15
N ILE A 111 -2.65 -8.53 -16.23
CA ILE A 111 -2.54 -7.11 -16.59
C ILE A 111 -1.28 -6.81 -17.41
N SER A 112 -1.38 -5.88 -18.37
CA SER A 112 -0.33 -5.48 -19.32
C SER A 112 0.88 -4.74 -18.71
N GLY A 113 0.91 -4.59 -17.38
CA GLY A 113 1.96 -3.84 -16.68
C GLY A 113 3.22 -4.65 -16.41
N PHE A 114 3.11 -5.93 -16.05
CA PHE A 114 4.29 -6.70 -15.66
C PHE A 114 5.30 -6.85 -16.80
N ALA A 115 6.59 -6.86 -16.45
CA ALA A 115 7.67 -7.09 -17.40
C ALA A 115 7.41 -8.36 -18.24
N GLY A 116 7.39 -8.19 -19.56
CA GLY A 116 7.15 -9.29 -20.50
C GLY A 116 5.68 -9.62 -20.79
N ASN A 117 4.71 -8.97 -20.13
CA ASN A 117 3.30 -9.11 -20.48
C ASN A 117 2.83 -7.92 -21.33
N THR A 118 2.50 -8.17 -22.60
CA THR A 118 2.01 -7.14 -23.53
C THR A 118 0.50 -7.24 -23.79
N MET A 119 -0.20 -8.20 -23.17
CA MET A 119 -1.63 -8.39 -23.41
C MET A 119 -2.45 -7.46 -22.52
N SER A 120 -3.33 -6.66 -23.14
CA SER A 120 -4.29 -5.84 -22.40
C SER A 120 -5.49 -6.70 -21.99
N ARG A 121 -5.70 -6.83 -20.68
CA ARG A 121 -6.92 -7.41 -20.10
C ARG A 121 -8.18 -6.57 -20.43
N PHE A 122 -7.99 -5.31 -20.81
CA PHE A 122 -9.05 -4.34 -21.05
C PHE A 122 -9.45 -4.28 -22.54
N GLY A 123 -8.92 -5.20 -23.36
CA GLY A 123 -9.16 -5.23 -24.81
C GLY A 123 -8.53 -4.06 -25.56
N THR A 124 -7.58 -3.35 -24.95
CA THR A 124 -6.89 -2.22 -25.57
C THR A 124 -6.00 -2.72 -26.71
N LYS A 125 -6.33 -2.32 -27.93
CA LYS A 125 -5.53 -2.61 -29.13
C LYS A 125 -4.36 -1.64 -29.20
N VAL A 126 -3.19 -2.09 -28.76
CA VAL A 126 -1.93 -1.33 -28.86
C VAL A 126 -1.44 -1.38 -30.30
N GLY A 127 -1.10 -0.23 -30.87
CA GLY A 127 -0.60 -0.17 -32.24
C GLY A 127 -0.95 1.11 -32.96
N THR A 128 -0.69 1.11 -34.27
CA THR A 128 -1.02 2.22 -35.17
C THR A 128 -2.09 1.76 -36.14
N GLU A 129 -3.28 2.34 -36.05
CA GLU A 129 -4.37 2.12 -37.01
C GLU A 129 -4.38 3.29 -38.00
N SER A 130 -4.50 2.97 -39.29
CA SER A 130 -4.66 3.97 -40.36
C SER A 130 -6.01 3.76 -41.02
N THR A 131 -6.89 4.75 -40.92
CA THR A 131 -8.16 4.76 -41.64
C THR A 131 -7.97 5.44 -42.98
N THR A 132 -8.15 4.67 -44.05
CA THR A 132 -8.11 5.18 -45.44
C THR A 132 -9.54 5.23 -45.96
N ALA A 133 -10.13 6.43 -46.03
CA ALA A 133 -11.43 6.60 -46.65
C ALA A 133 -11.27 6.53 -48.18
N TRP A 134 -11.74 5.44 -48.80
CA TRP A 134 -11.63 5.19 -50.24
C TRP A 134 -12.40 6.19 -51.13
N TYR A 135 -13.28 7.01 -50.54
CA TYR A 135 -14.01 8.09 -51.22
C TYR A 135 -13.43 9.50 -50.98
N ASN A 136 -12.40 9.65 -50.12
CA ASN A 136 -11.76 10.92 -49.83
C ASN A 136 -10.24 10.72 -49.67
N LEU A 137 -9.50 10.89 -50.77
CA LEU A 137 -8.03 11.00 -50.81
C LEU A 137 -7.47 12.15 -49.93
N TRP A 138 -8.36 12.93 -49.31
CA TRP A 138 -8.10 14.23 -48.71
C TRP A 138 -8.34 14.28 -47.18
N SER A 139 -8.84 13.22 -46.53
CA SER A 139 -9.23 13.27 -45.10
C SER A 139 -9.02 11.96 -44.32
N GLY A 140 -7.82 11.37 -44.39
CA GLY A 140 -7.48 10.19 -43.59
C GLY A 140 -6.99 10.57 -42.18
N SER A 141 -6.88 9.58 -41.29
CA SER A 141 -6.20 9.77 -39.99
C SER A 141 -5.32 8.58 -39.63
N THR A 142 -4.36 8.81 -38.75
CA THR A 142 -3.55 7.76 -38.13
C THR A 142 -3.65 7.88 -36.64
N THR A 143 -4.15 6.83 -36.01
CA THR A 143 -4.35 6.76 -34.56
C THR A 143 -3.32 5.81 -33.99
N LYS A 144 -2.47 6.31 -33.10
CA LYS A 144 -1.52 5.51 -32.32
C LYS A 144 -2.05 5.38 -30.91
N THR A 145 -2.22 4.14 -30.45
CA THR A 145 -2.67 3.83 -29.08
C THR A 145 -1.53 3.16 -28.32
N GLU A 146 -1.21 3.69 -27.15
CA GLU A 146 -0.16 3.21 -26.24
C GLU A 146 -0.74 3.02 -24.84
N ILE A 147 -0.38 1.92 -24.16
CA ILE A 147 -0.60 1.77 -22.72
C ILE A 147 0.57 2.44 -22.02
N LEU A 148 0.30 3.48 -21.24
CA LEU A 148 1.32 4.20 -20.47
C LEU A 148 1.58 3.51 -19.15
N ALA A 149 0.53 3.20 -18.40
CA ALA A 149 0.63 2.54 -17.11
C ALA A 149 -0.47 1.49 -16.96
N ALA A 150 -0.19 0.47 -16.17
CA ALA A 150 -1.19 -0.50 -15.74
C ALA A 150 -0.90 -0.90 -14.29
N GLY A 151 -1.92 -1.38 -13.60
CA GLY A 151 -1.74 -1.75 -12.21
C GLY A 151 -3.00 -2.00 -11.42
N PHE A 152 -2.85 -1.82 -10.12
CA PHE A 152 -3.81 -2.10 -9.07
C PHE A 152 -4.13 -0.84 -8.27
N GLU A 153 -5.39 -0.67 -7.91
CA GLU A 153 -5.85 0.40 -7.03
C GLU A 153 -6.79 -0.14 -5.95
N LEU A 154 -6.46 0.20 -4.71
CA LEU A 154 -7.27 0.09 -3.52
C LEU A 154 -7.68 1.50 -3.10
N LYS A 155 -8.97 1.72 -2.86
CA LYS A 155 -9.52 2.94 -2.26
C LYS A 155 -10.49 2.56 -1.15
N GLY A 156 -10.56 3.42 -0.14
CA GLY A 156 -11.53 3.33 0.94
C GLY A 156 -10.87 3.29 2.32
N THR A 157 -11.70 3.45 3.34
CA THR A 157 -11.25 3.30 4.72
C THR A 157 -11.08 1.83 5.06
N PHE A 158 -10.34 1.55 6.14
CA PHE A 158 -10.14 0.19 6.63
C PHE A 158 -11.48 -0.58 6.83
N ASP A 159 -12.48 0.07 7.43
CA ASP A 159 -13.80 -0.53 7.66
C ASP A 159 -14.57 -0.80 6.35
N GLN A 160 -14.43 0.08 5.36
CA GLN A 160 -15.05 -0.14 4.06
C GLN A 160 -14.38 -1.29 3.32
N VAL A 161 -13.03 -1.34 3.33
CA VAL A 161 -12.27 -2.39 2.66
C VAL A 161 -12.49 -3.76 3.32
N SER A 162 -12.57 -3.82 4.65
CA SER A 162 -12.86 -5.08 5.36
C SER A 162 -14.27 -5.60 5.07
N LYS A 163 -15.25 -4.71 4.90
CA LYS A 163 -16.63 -5.06 4.51
C LYS A 163 -16.75 -5.57 3.08
N ILE A 164 -15.85 -5.21 2.17
CA ILE A 164 -15.82 -5.79 0.81
C ILE A 164 -15.68 -7.32 0.86
N ALA A 165 -14.97 -7.86 1.86
CA ALA A 165 -14.87 -9.31 2.04
C ALA A 165 -16.17 -9.95 2.58
N VAL A 166 -16.99 -9.19 3.30
CA VAL A 166 -18.15 -9.67 4.08
C VAL A 166 -19.48 -9.51 3.34
N ASP A 167 -19.71 -8.37 2.67
CA ASP A 167 -20.98 -8.03 2.00
C ASP A 167 -21.22 -8.82 0.70
N GLY A 168 -20.37 -9.79 0.43
CA GLY A 168 -20.47 -10.68 -0.71
C GLY A 168 -19.68 -10.16 -1.90
N LEU A 169 -18.86 -11.07 -2.38
CA LEU A 169 -18.24 -11.14 -3.69
C LEU A 169 -19.18 -10.86 -4.90
N ASN A 170 -20.49 -10.75 -4.67
CA ASN A 170 -21.51 -10.52 -5.68
C ASN A 170 -21.59 -9.05 -6.14
N ASN A 171 -20.84 -8.14 -5.50
CA ASN A 171 -20.71 -6.73 -5.88
C ASN A 171 -19.29 -6.35 -6.35
N LEU A 172 -18.52 -7.31 -6.88
CA LEU A 172 -17.21 -7.08 -7.50
C LEU A 172 -17.34 -6.11 -8.69
N GLY A 173 -17.19 -4.81 -8.43
CA GLY A 173 -17.21 -3.76 -9.45
C GLY A 173 -18.12 -2.57 -9.14
N GLN A 174 -19.01 -2.66 -8.16
CA GLN A 174 -19.78 -1.50 -7.70
C GLN A 174 -19.20 -0.98 -6.39
N SER A 175 -18.77 0.28 -6.41
CA SER A 175 -18.39 1.02 -5.21
C SER A 175 -19.54 0.98 -4.21
N THR A 176 -19.46 0.11 -3.22
CA THR A 176 -20.19 0.31 -1.98
C THR A 176 -19.47 1.45 -1.25
N SER A 177 -20.05 2.65 -1.34
CA SER A 177 -19.67 3.80 -0.51
C SER A 177 -18.23 4.29 -0.66
N GLY A 178 -17.73 4.42 -1.90
CA GLY A 178 -16.42 5.06 -2.17
C GLY A 178 -15.19 4.16 -2.00
N ALA A 179 -15.34 2.93 -1.49
CA ALA A 179 -14.30 1.93 -1.51
C ALA A 179 -14.28 1.13 -2.82
N ALA A 180 -13.10 0.67 -3.22
CA ALA A 180 -12.87 0.00 -4.49
C ALA A 180 -11.58 -0.82 -4.48
N ILE A 181 -11.64 -2.03 -5.06
CA ILE A 181 -10.48 -2.85 -5.42
C ILE A 181 -10.57 -3.06 -6.93
N ARG A 182 -9.69 -2.40 -7.69
CA ARG A 182 -9.79 -2.33 -9.15
C ARG A 182 -8.43 -2.47 -9.81
N LEU A 183 -8.45 -2.95 -11.03
CA LEU A 183 -7.31 -2.87 -11.93
C LEU A 183 -7.48 -1.63 -12.80
N PHE A 184 -6.37 -1.03 -13.22
CA PHE A 184 -6.39 0.09 -14.15
C PHE A 184 -5.43 -0.08 -15.33
N GLU A 185 -5.75 0.57 -16.44
CA GLU A 185 -4.88 0.84 -17.58
C GLU A 185 -4.99 2.31 -17.97
N ASP A 186 -3.88 3.04 -17.93
CA ASP A 186 -3.76 4.40 -18.43
C ASP A 186 -3.31 4.34 -19.90
N ILE A 187 -4.12 4.91 -20.78
CA ILE A 187 -4.00 4.82 -22.24
C ILE A 187 -3.77 6.21 -22.80
N LYS A 188 -2.87 6.28 -23.78
CA LYS A 188 -2.66 7.46 -24.60
C LYS A 188 -3.01 7.18 -26.04
N THR A 189 -3.90 7.99 -26.58
CA THR A 189 -4.29 7.95 -27.98
C THR A 189 -3.77 9.20 -28.67
N THR A 190 -2.94 9.04 -29.70
CA THR A 190 -2.44 10.15 -30.52
C THR A 190 -3.01 10.02 -31.92
N THR A 191 -3.86 10.96 -32.31
CA THR A 191 -4.44 11.03 -33.65
C THR A 191 -3.74 12.10 -34.48
N LYS A 192 -3.28 11.72 -35.66
CA LYS A 192 -2.70 12.64 -36.64
C LYS A 192 -3.55 12.67 -37.91
N GLY A 193 -3.87 13.86 -38.40
CA GLY A 193 -4.56 14.02 -39.67
C GLY A 193 -3.67 13.66 -40.85
N LYS A 194 -4.26 13.10 -41.91
CA LYS A 194 -3.61 12.86 -43.20
C LYS A 194 -4.31 13.66 -44.28
N PHE A 195 -3.53 14.30 -45.14
CA PHE A 195 -3.99 14.95 -46.37
C PHE A 195 -3.15 14.41 -47.52
N LEU A 196 -3.79 13.89 -48.57
CA LEU A 196 -3.11 13.26 -49.72
C LEU A 196 -2.13 12.15 -49.32
N GLY A 197 -2.48 11.33 -48.32
CA GLY A 197 -1.63 10.24 -47.84
C GLY A 197 -0.41 10.70 -47.02
N VAL A 198 -0.17 12.00 -46.91
CA VAL A 198 0.90 12.59 -46.09
C VAL A 198 0.34 12.95 -44.71
N THR A 199 1.02 12.49 -43.66
CA THR A 199 0.72 12.87 -42.28
C THR A 199 0.98 14.36 -42.08
N ILE A 200 -0.04 15.13 -41.71
CA ILE A 200 0.09 16.56 -41.47
C ILE A 200 0.58 16.75 -40.02
N PRO A 201 1.72 17.42 -39.79
CA PRO A 201 2.29 17.54 -38.45
C PRO A 201 1.51 18.48 -37.51
N PHE A 202 0.63 19.33 -38.05
CA PHE A 202 -0.09 20.37 -37.30
C PHE A 202 -1.47 19.91 -36.77
N THR A 203 -2.02 18.79 -37.26
CA THR A 203 -3.25 18.18 -36.75
C THR A 203 -2.88 17.03 -35.84
N LYS A 204 -2.52 17.36 -34.59
CA LYS A 204 -2.15 16.38 -33.56
C LYS A 204 -3.10 16.52 -32.38
N ASP A 205 -3.97 15.53 -32.23
CA ASP A 205 -4.80 15.39 -31.05
C ASP A 205 -4.20 14.31 -30.15
N VAL A 206 -4.09 14.60 -28.86
CA VAL A 206 -3.62 13.65 -27.84
C VAL A 206 -4.71 13.53 -26.79
N ASP A 207 -5.19 12.32 -26.60
CA ASP A 207 -6.20 11.96 -25.62
C ASP A 207 -5.61 10.99 -24.59
N TYR A 208 -6.07 11.12 -23.35
CA TYR A 208 -5.64 10.32 -22.20
C TYR A 208 -6.88 9.73 -21.53
N ASP A 209 -6.92 8.41 -21.43
CA ASP A 209 -8.02 7.67 -20.80
C ASP A 209 -7.48 6.74 -19.71
N THR A 210 -8.24 6.56 -18.64
CA THR A 210 -7.95 5.56 -17.62
C THR A 210 -9.11 4.58 -17.58
N LYS A 211 -8.85 3.36 -18.04
CA LYS A 211 -9.82 2.28 -17.92
C LYS A 211 -9.70 1.62 -16.55
N PHE A 212 -10.84 1.29 -15.97
CA PHE A 212 -10.91 0.50 -14.75
C PHE A 212 -11.70 -0.78 -15.00
N THR A 213 -11.29 -1.85 -14.34
CA THR A 213 -12.07 -3.10 -14.27
C THR A 213 -12.05 -3.62 -12.85
N ALA A 214 -13.08 -4.39 -12.49
CA ALA A 214 -13.14 -5.03 -11.18
C ALA A 214 -11.99 -6.04 -11.04
N ALA A 215 -11.42 -6.11 -9.83
CA ALA A 215 -10.52 -7.19 -9.46
C ALA A 215 -11.27 -8.54 -9.40
N THR A 216 -10.59 -9.66 -9.64
CA THR A 216 -11.17 -10.98 -9.40
C THR A 216 -11.35 -11.22 -7.91
N GLN A 217 -12.16 -12.24 -7.59
CA GLN A 217 -12.31 -12.73 -6.22
C GLN A 217 -10.99 -13.06 -5.53
N ALA A 218 -10.08 -13.71 -6.25
CA ALA A 218 -8.79 -14.11 -5.68
C ALA A 218 -8.00 -12.88 -5.23
N LEU A 219 -7.94 -11.85 -6.07
CA LEU A 219 -7.27 -10.60 -5.76
C LEU A 219 -7.97 -9.84 -4.62
N VAL A 220 -9.30 -9.76 -4.62
CA VAL A 220 -10.05 -9.13 -3.51
C VAL A 220 -9.79 -9.84 -2.18
N LYS A 221 -9.80 -11.17 -2.15
CA LYS A 221 -9.50 -11.94 -0.94
C LYS A 221 -8.07 -11.70 -0.44
N ALA A 222 -7.09 -11.70 -1.33
CA ALA A 222 -5.69 -11.47 -0.95
C ALA A 222 -5.45 -10.05 -0.42
N VAL A 223 -6.04 -9.03 -1.08
CA VAL A 223 -5.94 -7.63 -0.66
C VAL A 223 -6.61 -7.40 0.69
N THR A 224 -7.84 -7.87 0.86
CA THR A 224 -8.58 -7.72 2.13
C THR A 224 -7.90 -8.46 3.28
N GLY A 225 -7.30 -9.63 3.02
CA GLY A 225 -6.45 -10.34 3.98
C GLY A 225 -5.21 -9.54 4.39
N THR A 226 -4.56 -8.88 3.42
CA THR A 226 -3.44 -7.96 3.66
C THR A 226 -3.86 -6.79 4.55
N VAL A 227 -4.95 -6.10 4.20
CA VAL A 227 -5.51 -4.98 4.99
C VAL A 227 -5.83 -5.45 6.41
N THR A 228 -6.54 -6.56 6.56
CA THR A 228 -6.86 -7.14 7.87
C THR A 228 -5.61 -7.40 8.71
N SER A 229 -4.56 -7.94 8.10
CA SER A 229 -3.29 -8.23 8.79
C SER A 229 -2.58 -6.95 9.25
N VAL A 230 -2.64 -5.89 8.45
CA VAL A 230 -2.13 -4.56 8.84
C VAL A 230 -2.86 -4.04 10.07
N GLY A 231 -4.18 -4.12 10.09
CA GLY A 231 -4.98 -3.72 11.26
C GLY A 231 -4.63 -4.52 12.50
N ASN A 232 -4.49 -5.85 12.36
CA ASN A 232 -4.10 -6.72 13.46
C ASN A 232 -2.71 -6.37 14.00
N ALA A 233 -1.75 -6.00 13.15
CA ALA A 233 -0.41 -5.63 13.58
C ALA A 233 -0.41 -4.32 14.38
N ILE A 234 -1.19 -3.32 13.94
CA ILE A 234 -1.35 -2.05 14.65
C ILE A 234 -2.04 -2.24 16.00
N VAL A 235 -3.14 -3.00 16.04
CA VAL A 235 -3.86 -3.28 17.29
C VAL A 235 -2.97 -4.06 18.26
N ALA A 236 -2.27 -5.09 17.80
CA ALA A 236 -1.36 -5.86 18.64
C ALA A 236 -0.21 -5.00 19.21
N ALA A 237 0.39 -4.13 18.39
CA ALA A 237 1.43 -3.22 18.86
C ALA A 237 0.88 -2.22 19.88
N ALA A 238 -0.31 -1.66 19.62
CA ALA A 238 -0.96 -0.74 20.55
C ALA A 238 -1.34 -1.42 21.87
N GLU A 239 -1.92 -2.61 21.85
CA GLU A 239 -2.24 -3.41 23.05
C GLU A 239 -1.00 -3.69 23.90
N ALA A 240 0.14 -3.99 23.27
CA ALA A 240 1.39 -4.18 23.98
C ALA A 240 1.92 -2.88 24.61
N ILE A 241 1.64 -1.72 24.02
CA ILE A 241 2.11 -0.40 24.48
C ILE A 241 1.19 0.20 25.54
N ASP A 242 -0.13 0.23 25.29
CA ASP A 242 -1.14 0.92 26.10
C ASP A 242 -2.05 -0.01 26.93
N GLY A 243 -1.97 -1.32 26.70
CA GLY A 243 -2.71 -2.35 27.43
C GLY A 243 -4.13 -2.67 26.91
N SER A 244 -4.68 -1.91 25.95
CA SER A 244 -6.09 -2.07 25.52
C SER A 244 -6.30 -2.10 24.00
N GLY A 245 -5.49 -1.39 23.21
CA GLY A 245 -5.68 -1.24 21.76
C GLY A 245 -6.98 -0.54 21.33
N GLN A 246 -7.81 -0.04 22.26
CA GLN A 246 -9.13 0.53 21.92
C GLN A 246 -9.03 1.79 21.07
N GLN A 247 -8.04 2.65 21.37
CA GLN A 247 -7.76 3.84 20.58
C GLN A 247 -7.33 3.45 19.16
N ALA A 248 -6.46 2.43 19.04
CA ALA A 248 -6.01 1.91 17.76
C ALA A 248 -7.18 1.39 16.91
N GLN A 249 -8.06 0.57 17.50
CA GLN A 249 -9.26 0.07 16.82
C GLN A 249 -10.19 1.20 16.35
N THR A 250 -10.33 2.26 17.14
CA THR A 250 -11.18 3.41 16.80
C THR A 250 -10.63 4.20 15.62
N ILE A 251 -9.32 4.48 15.65
CA ILE A 251 -8.63 5.21 14.57
C ILE A 251 -8.63 4.39 13.29
N LEU A 252 -8.35 3.08 13.40
CA LEU A 252 -8.25 2.17 12.27
C LEU A 252 -9.50 2.18 11.40
N LYS A 253 -10.69 2.12 11.98
CA LYS A 253 -11.98 2.06 11.23
C LYS A 253 -12.13 3.16 10.18
N ASN A 254 -11.73 4.38 10.52
CA ASN A 254 -11.89 5.56 9.68
C ASN A 254 -10.62 5.92 8.89
N PHE A 255 -9.53 5.19 9.10
CA PHE A 255 -8.27 5.46 8.43
C PHE A 255 -8.37 5.12 6.94
N ASP A 256 -7.96 6.06 6.09
CA ASP A 256 -7.90 5.87 4.65
C ASP A 256 -6.74 4.93 4.27
N PHE A 257 -7.11 3.75 3.77
CA PHE A 257 -6.17 2.71 3.36
C PHE A 257 -6.08 2.62 1.83
N GLY A 258 -5.98 3.76 1.16
CA GLY A 258 -5.80 3.81 -0.29
C GLY A 258 -4.38 3.45 -0.75
N ILE A 259 -4.24 2.46 -1.64
CA ILE A 259 -2.95 2.06 -2.25
C ILE A 259 -3.11 2.07 -3.77
N ARG A 260 -2.14 2.61 -4.50
CA ARG A 260 -2.05 2.46 -5.96
C ARG A 260 -0.69 1.92 -6.33
N LEU A 261 -0.68 0.77 -6.98
CA LEU A 261 0.52 0.11 -7.47
C LEU A 261 0.50 0.09 -9.00
N VAL A 262 1.40 0.84 -9.61
CA VAL A 262 1.77 0.77 -11.03
C VAL A 262 2.74 -0.41 -11.19
N THR A 263 2.35 -1.39 -11.99
CA THR A 263 3.15 -2.59 -12.26
C THR A 263 3.96 -2.51 -13.55
N THR A 264 3.81 -1.41 -14.31
CA THR A 264 4.47 -1.21 -15.60
C THR A 264 5.98 -1.39 -15.52
N GLY A 265 6.48 -2.40 -16.23
CA GLY A 265 7.90 -2.74 -16.30
C GLY A 265 8.46 -3.46 -15.08
N LEU A 266 7.63 -3.74 -14.06
CA LEU A 266 8.08 -4.43 -12.85
C LEU A 266 8.12 -5.94 -13.05
N THR A 267 9.14 -6.60 -12.48
CA THR A 267 9.08 -8.04 -12.22
C THR A 267 8.14 -8.36 -11.06
N ALA A 268 7.88 -9.65 -10.83
CA ALA A 268 7.09 -10.09 -9.68
C ALA A 268 7.73 -9.69 -8.35
N GLU A 269 9.06 -9.82 -8.25
CA GLU A 269 9.85 -9.48 -7.08
C GLU A 269 9.84 -7.97 -6.82
N GLU A 270 10.00 -7.17 -7.87
CA GLU A 270 9.94 -5.71 -7.75
C GLU A 270 8.53 -5.25 -7.35
N ALA A 271 7.48 -5.83 -7.96
CA ALA A 271 6.10 -5.52 -7.58
C ALA A 271 5.81 -5.88 -6.11
N LEU A 272 6.36 -7.00 -5.62
CA LEU A 272 6.30 -7.36 -4.21
C LEU A 272 7.02 -6.34 -3.32
N GLN A 273 8.24 -5.97 -3.66
CA GLN A 273 8.99 -4.95 -2.90
C GLN A 273 8.25 -3.61 -2.86
N LYS A 274 7.72 -3.16 -4.01
CA LYS A 274 6.97 -1.90 -4.12
C LYS A 274 5.64 -1.94 -3.36
N LEU A 275 4.91 -3.05 -3.43
CA LEU A 275 3.66 -3.22 -2.68
C LEU A 275 3.90 -3.29 -1.17
N THR A 276 4.91 -4.04 -0.72
CA THR A 276 5.33 -4.09 0.69
C THR A 276 5.73 -2.70 1.20
N GLY A 277 6.41 -1.91 0.37
CA GLY A 277 6.74 -0.52 0.70
C GLY A 277 5.51 0.36 0.84
N GLU A 278 4.54 0.26 -0.05
CA GLU A 278 3.27 1.01 0.08
C GLU A 278 2.50 0.60 1.35
N ILE A 279 2.48 -0.70 1.67
CA ILE A 279 1.89 -1.20 2.92
C ILE A 279 2.64 -0.66 4.14
N SER A 280 3.98 -0.65 4.10
CA SER A 280 4.83 -0.13 5.18
C SER A 280 4.60 1.35 5.41
N LYS A 281 4.43 2.15 4.35
CA LYS A 281 4.03 3.56 4.48
C LYS A 281 2.68 3.72 5.18
N LYS A 282 1.70 2.86 4.87
CA LYS A 282 0.40 2.89 5.55
C LYS A 282 0.48 2.44 6.99
N LEU A 283 1.30 1.42 7.30
CA LEU A 283 1.62 1.03 8.68
C LEU A 283 2.21 2.22 9.45
N ASN A 284 3.22 2.89 8.89
CA ASN A 284 3.85 4.07 9.50
C ASN A 284 2.86 5.21 9.72
N ALA A 285 2.01 5.52 8.74
CA ALA A 285 0.98 6.54 8.87
C ALA A 285 -0.07 6.18 9.95
N LEU A 286 -0.48 4.91 10.02
CA LEU A 286 -1.36 4.41 11.08
C LEU A 286 -0.70 4.50 12.44
N THR A 287 0.57 4.09 12.57
CA THR A 287 1.33 4.22 13.81
C THR A 287 1.39 5.67 14.26
N LEU A 288 1.71 6.61 13.38
CA LEU A 288 1.72 8.03 13.72
C LEU A 288 0.35 8.57 14.15
N ALA A 289 -0.74 8.02 13.60
CA ALA A 289 -2.08 8.38 14.02
C ALA A 289 -2.43 7.83 15.41
N VAL A 290 -2.02 6.58 15.70
CA VAL A 290 -2.32 5.88 16.96
C VAL A 290 -1.40 6.32 18.11
N THR A 291 -0.10 6.42 17.84
CA THR A 291 0.95 6.75 18.81
C THR A 291 1.83 7.93 18.34
N PRO A 292 1.30 9.18 18.27
CA PRO A 292 2.05 10.32 17.73
C PRO A 292 3.39 10.61 18.42
N TRP A 293 3.48 10.31 19.71
CA TRP A 293 4.68 10.49 20.54
C TRP A 293 5.86 9.62 20.10
N ILE A 294 5.63 8.62 19.25
CA ILE A 294 6.70 7.74 18.76
C ILE A 294 7.77 8.45 17.93
N THR A 295 7.42 9.62 17.40
CA THR A 295 8.34 10.53 16.70
C THR A 295 9.53 10.96 17.56
N GLU A 296 9.43 10.90 18.89
CA GLU A 296 10.53 11.21 19.80
C GLU A 296 11.51 10.03 19.99
N PHE A 297 11.10 8.82 19.59
CA PHE A 297 11.86 7.58 19.82
C PHE A 297 12.42 6.94 18.55
N VAL A 298 11.97 7.40 17.38
CA VAL A 298 12.44 6.91 16.08
C VAL A 298 13.91 7.26 15.87
N GLN A 299 14.69 6.31 15.37
CA GLN A 299 16.10 6.53 15.03
C GLN A 299 16.28 6.74 13.53
N ASN A 300 17.37 7.40 13.13
CA ASN A 300 17.72 7.54 11.71
C ASN A 300 17.86 6.15 11.07
N GLY A 301 17.15 5.92 9.97
CA GLY A 301 17.09 4.62 9.30
C GLY A 301 16.01 3.67 9.83
N GLU A 302 15.33 3.99 10.93
CA GLU A 302 14.14 3.25 11.39
C GLU A 302 12.87 3.79 10.73
N GLU A 303 11.82 2.97 10.79
CA GLU A 303 10.46 3.39 10.45
C GLU A 303 9.58 3.47 11.70
N TYR A 304 8.51 4.25 11.64
CA TYR A 304 7.66 4.48 12.81
C TYR A 304 7.02 3.20 13.35
N PHE A 305 6.54 2.31 12.48
CA PHE A 305 5.99 1.03 12.92
C PHE A 305 7.08 0.12 13.51
N GLU A 306 8.31 0.15 12.97
CA GLU A 306 9.44 -0.57 13.55
C GLU A 306 9.76 -0.08 14.97
N THR A 307 9.81 1.24 15.17
CA THR A 307 9.96 1.82 16.50
C THR A 307 8.81 1.38 17.42
N ALA A 308 7.57 1.27 16.91
CA ALA A 308 6.41 0.82 17.71
C ALA A 308 6.55 -0.62 18.12
N ALA A 309 6.93 -1.50 17.19
CA ALA A 309 7.20 -2.90 17.46
C ALA A 309 8.32 -3.07 18.50
N ARG A 310 9.38 -2.26 18.41
CA ARG A 310 10.48 -2.23 19.38
C ARG A 310 10.02 -1.82 20.79
N ILE A 311 9.18 -0.80 20.90
CA ILE A 311 8.66 -0.33 22.20
C ILE A 311 7.63 -1.32 22.76
N ALA A 312 6.70 -1.80 21.94
CA ALA A 312 5.74 -2.85 22.27
C ALA A 312 6.44 -4.05 22.91
N LYS A 313 7.55 -4.48 22.31
CA LYS A 313 8.40 -5.53 22.88
C LYS A 313 8.96 -5.18 24.25
N GLY A 314 9.48 -3.96 24.43
CA GLY A 314 9.97 -3.50 25.73
C GLY A 314 8.90 -3.61 26.81
N SER A 315 7.67 -3.21 26.49
CA SER A 315 6.51 -3.34 27.38
C SER A 315 6.13 -4.78 27.68
N GLU A 316 6.14 -5.67 26.67
CA GLU A 316 5.91 -7.11 26.87
C GLU A 316 6.95 -7.72 27.84
N VAL A 317 8.24 -7.44 27.64
CA VAL A 317 9.32 -7.94 28.49
C VAL A 317 9.18 -7.44 29.94
N VAL A 318 8.86 -6.15 30.13
CA VAL A 318 8.65 -5.60 31.48
C VAL A 318 7.44 -6.24 32.15
N ARG A 319 6.32 -6.41 31.43
CA ARG A 319 5.11 -7.05 31.95
C ARG A 319 5.37 -8.49 32.36
N ASP A 320 6.05 -9.26 31.51
CA ASP A 320 6.36 -10.66 31.80
C ASP A 320 7.34 -10.78 32.98
N GLY A 321 8.32 -9.88 33.07
CA GLY A 321 9.21 -9.77 34.23
C GLY A 321 8.46 -9.44 35.53
N LEU A 322 7.52 -8.50 35.50
CA LEU A 322 6.67 -8.16 36.64
C LEU A 322 5.72 -9.30 37.01
N TYR A 323 5.21 -10.06 36.04
CA TYR A 323 4.38 -11.24 36.29
C TYR A 323 5.19 -12.32 37.03
N ILE A 324 6.41 -12.63 36.57
CA ILE A 324 7.30 -13.58 37.24
C ILE A 324 7.66 -13.10 38.66
N LEU A 325 7.93 -11.81 38.83
CA LEU A 325 8.16 -11.21 40.14
C LEU A 325 6.91 -11.30 41.04
N GLY A 326 5.73 -11.07 40.49
CA GLY A 326 4.47 -11.21 41.21
C GLY A 326 4.18 -12.65 41.62
N GLU A 327 4.44 -13.62 40.74
CA GLU A 327 4.29 -15.05 41.02
C GLU A 327 5.29 -15.50 42.10
N THR A 328 6.56 -15.08 41.99
CA THR A 328 7.57 -15.36 43.03
C THR A 328 7.21 -14.71 44.36
N LEU A 329 6.81 -13.43 44.39
CA LEU A 329 6.38 -12.74 45.61
C LEU A 329 5.09 -13.32 46.22
N GLY A 330 4.12 -13.74 45.41
CA GLY A 330 2.91 -14.42 45.87
C GLY A 330 3.23 -15.80 46.47
N THR A 331 4.20 -16.50 45.90
CA THR A 331 4.72 -17.76 46.45
C THR A 331 5.44 -17.53 47.79
N PHE A 332 6.23 -16.46 47.92
CA PHE A 332 6.80 -16.07 49.22
C PHE A 332 5.72 -15.69 50.24
N GLY A 333 4.69 -14.92 49.85
CA GLY A 333 3.59 -14.52 50.73
C GLY A 333 2.82 -15.71 51.30
N THR A 334 2.48 -16.68 50.45
CA THR A 334 1.80 -17.92 50.86
C THR A 334 2.69 -18.84 51.71
N THR A 335 4.02 -18.82 51.48
CA THR A 335 4.98 -19.57 52.30
C THR A 335 5.15 -18.93 53.68
N VAL A 336 5.24 -17.61 53.77
CA VAL A 336 5.34 -16.88 55.05
C VAL A 336 4.04 -16.99 55.86
N GLU A 337 2.88 -16.97 55.21
CA GLU A 337 1.59 -17.13 55.87
C GLU A 337 1.42 -18.55 56.46
N ARG A 338 1.91 -19.61 55.78
CA ARG A 338 1.95 -20.96 56.36
C ARG A 338 2.87 -21.07 57.58
N VAL A 339 4.06 -20.47 57.54
CA VAL A 339 5.01 -20.50 58.68
C VAL A 339 4.44 -19.75 59.90
N ARG A 340 3.57 -18.75 59.69
CA ARG A 340 2.90 -18.01 60.78
C ARG A 340 1.75 -18.77 61.44
N VAL A 341 1.09 -19.68 60.72
CA VAL A 341 -0.04 -20.48 61.24
C VAL A 341 0.45 -21.73 62.00
N GLU A 342 1.71 -22.11 61.85
CA GLU A 342 2.34 -23.24 62.53
C GLU A 342 3.18 -22.88 63.78
N GLN A 343 3.08 -21.64 64.28
CA GLN A 343 3.62 -21.20 65.59
C GLN A 343 2.47 -20.86 66.56
#